data_AF-A0A9D4LW78-F1
#
_entry.id   AF-A0A9D4LW78-F1
#
_cell.length_a   1.000
_cell.length_b   1.000
_cell.length_c   1.000
_cell.angle_alpha   90.00
_cell.angle_beta   90.00
_cell.angle_gamma   90.00
#
_symmetry.space_group_name_H-M   'P 1'
#
loop_
_entity.id
_entity.type
_entity.pdbx_description
1 polymer ?
#
loop_
_entity_poly.entity_id
_entity_poly.type
_entity_poly.pdbx_seq_one_letter_code
_entity_poly.pdbx_strand_id
1 'polypeptide(L)'
;MGNMYSTKRNDVLRKNKNVNTQSRRKFLPVTSEAGDNSGNSQVVTLPEFTDKQKELVIESWTILKKDIDQVGLALFMKLFASNPDVQGVFSPFKGLSQEELSQSNQLRSHAMRVTGDRRQVPQLF
;
A
#
# COMPACT_ATOMS: atom_id res chain seq x y z
N MET A 1 43.56 -2.72 30.50
CA MET A 1 43.30 -1.39 31.09
C MET A 1 42.90 -0.49 29.93
N GLY A 2 41.65 -0.09 29.70
CA GLY A 2 40.60 0.28 30.64
C GLY A 2 40.46 1.80 30.58
N ASN A 3 39.51 2.31 29.78
CA ASN A 3 38.66 3.47 30.07
C ASN A 3 37.80 3.79 28.84
N MET A 4 36.49 3.58 28.90
CA MET A 4 35.45 4.28 29.69
C MET A 4 34.78 5.34 28.82
N TYR A 5 33.49 5.12 28.59
CA TYR A 5 32.55 6.05 28.00
C TYR A 5 32.50 7.38 28.76
N SER A 6 32.37 8.50 28.03
CA SER A 6 31.83 9.74 28.57
C SER A 6 31.08 10.55 27.50
N THR A 7 29.79 10.28 27.40
CA THR A 7 28.67 11.22 27.60
C THR A 7 28.88 12.72 27.32
N LYS A 8 28.16 13.19 26.27
CA LYS A 8 27.46 14.48 26.11
C LYS A 8 28.25 15.79 26.21
N ARG A 9 28.22 16.57 25.11
CA ARG A 9 27.73 17.96 25.14
C ARG A 9 26.96 18.29 23.85
N ASN A 10 25.67 18.60 24.03
CA ASN A 10 24.81 19.36 23.11
C ASN A 10 25.40 20.79 22.95
N ASP A 11 25.09 21.65 21.97
CA ASP A 11 23.90 21.97 21.18
C ASP A 11 24.42 22.53 19.83
N VAL A 12 23.67 22.65 18.74
CA VAL A 12 22.92 23.88 18.41
C VAL A 12 22.40 23.72 16.95
N LEU A 13 21.11 24.01 16.75
CA LEU A 13 20.42 24.30 15.46
C LEU A 13 20.20 23.18 14.41
N ARG A 14 19.06 22.49 14.53
CA ARG A 14 18.00 22.60 13.49
C ARG A 14 16.65 22.18 14.06
N LYS A 15 15.88 23.18 14.49
CA LYS A 15 14.44 23.08 14.72
C LYS A 15 13.73 22.75 13.40
N ASN A 16 12.62 22.03 13.54
CA ASN A 16 11.52 21.84 12.59
C ASN A 16 11.68 20.80 11.47
N LYS A 17 11.37 19.54 11.81
CA LYS A 17 10.36 18.76 11.07
C LYS A 17 9.54 17.94 12.08
N ASN A 18 8.37 18.45 12.45
CA ASN A 18 7.31 17.64 13.04
C ASN A 18 6.81 16.70 11.95
N VAL A 19 7.46 15.53 11.81
CA VAL A 19 6.88 14.41 11.07
C VAL A 19 6.02 13.67 12.07
N ASN A 20 4.77 14.12 12.15
CA ASN A 20 3.70 13.44 12.84
C ASN A 20 3.60 12.02 12.29
N THR A 21 4.11 11.05 13.04
CA THR A 21 3.88 9.63 12.87
C THR A 21 2.42 9.33 13.20
N GLN A 22 1.50 9.79 12.36
CA GLN A 22 0.11 9.39 12.40
C GLN A 22 -0.04 7.99 11.80
N SER A 23 0.32 7.01 12.63
CA SER A 23 -0.38 5.75 12.66
C SER A 23 -1.86 6.02 12.96
N ARG A 24 -2.64 6.17 11.89
CA ARG A 24 -4.06 5.82 11.82
C ARG A 24 -4.51 6.17 10.42
N ARG A 25 -5.01 5.18 9.67
CA ARG A 25 -6.06 5.45 8.67
C ARG A 25 -7.15 6.21 9.43
N LYS A 26 -7.16 7.53 9.31
CA LYS A 26 -8.26 8.36 9.78
C LYS A 26 -9.34 8.22 8.73
N PHE A 27 -10.24 7.26 8.94
CA PHE A 27 -11.56 7.38 8.35
C PHE A 27 -12.14 8.71 8.83
N LEU A 28 -12.63 9.51 7.89
CA LEU A 28 -13.34 10.75 8.19
C LEU A 28 -14.50 10.41 9.15
N PRO A 29 -14.56 11.01 10.35
CA PRO A 29 -15.80 10.99 11.11
C PRO A 29 -16.78 11.86 10.34
N VAL A 30 -17.89 11.26 9.88
CA VAL A 30 -18.99 12.04 9.31
C VAL A 30 -19.53 12.89 10.46
N THR A 31 -19.27 14.20 10.40
CA THR A 31 -19.83 15.17 11.33
C THR A 31 -21.28 15.37 10.92
N SER A 32 -22.20 14.73 11.62
CA SER A 32 -23.60 15.17 11.65
C SER A 32 -23.78 16.03 12.89
N GLU A 33 -23.37 17.29 12.77
CA GLU A 33 -24.02 18.34 13.55
C GLU A 33 -25.39 18.58 12.90
N ALA A 34 -26.40 18.71 13.76
CA ALA A 34 -27.80 18.72 13.42
C ALA A 34 -28.12 19.70 12.27
N GLY A 35 -28.52 19.12 11.15
CA GLY A 35 -29.02 19.82 9.97
C GLY A 35 -29.92 18.87 9.23
N ASP A 36 -31.21 18.94 9.55
CA ASP A 36 -32.32 18.28 8.88
C ASP A 36 -32.24 18.52 7.36
N ASN A 37 -31.91 17.47 6.60
CA ASN A 37 -32.39 17.37 5.24
C ASN A 37 -32.44 15.90 4.78
N SER A 38 -33.64 15.49 4.39
CA SER A 38 -34.02 14.16 3.94
C SER A 38 -33.24 13.79 2.66
N GLY A 39 -32.16 13.03 2.83
CA GLY A 39 -31.38 12.42 1.76
C GLY A 39 -31.05 10.99 2.17
N ASN A 40 -31.76 10.04 1.60
CA ASN A 40 -31.66 8.60 1.86
C ASN A 40 -30.23 8.08 1.63
N SER A 41 -29.37 8.16 2.66
CA SER A 41 -28.06 7.53 2.70
C SER A 41 -28.25 6.02 2.82
N GLN A 42 -28.40 5.37 1.66
CA GLN A 42 -28.33 3.92 1.57
C GLN A 42 -26.93 3.48 2.02
N VAL A 43 -26.84 3.00 3.27
CA VAL A 43 -25.68 2.26 3.75
C VAL A 43 -25.62 0.98 2.92
N VAL A 44 -24.85 1.01 1.82
CA VAL A 44 -24.64 -0.16 0.97
C VAL A 44 -23.93 -1.21 1.81
N THR A 45 -24.68 -2.20 2.25
CA THR A 45 -24.13 -3.36 2.96
C THR A 45 -23.50 -4.24 1.89
N LEU A 46 -22.17 -4.33 1.86
CA LEU A 46 -21.46 -5.21 0.95
C LEU A 46 -21.82 -6.67 1.28
N PRO A 47 -22.09 -7.53 0.26
CA PRO A 47 -22.33 -8.94 0.51
C PRO A 47 -21.10 -9.58 1.13
N GLU A 48 -21.28 -10.25 2.27
CA GLU A 48 -20.20 -10.98 2.92
C GLU A 48 -19.88 -12.27 2.15
N PHE A 49 -18.60 -12.60 2.02
CA PHE A 49 -18.20 -13.90 1.48
C PHE A 49 -18.64 -15.03 2.41
N THR A 50 -19.09 -16.15 1.83
CA THR A 50 -19.31 -17.40 2.58
C THR A 50 -17.97 -17.99 3.03
N ASP A 51 -17.93 -18.75 4.12
CA ASP A 51 -16.68 -19.35 4.64
C ASP A 51 -15.89 -20.12 3.59
N LYS A 52 -16.59 -20.85 2.71
CA LYS A 52 -15.98 -21.57 1.58
C LYS A 52 -15.31 -20.62 0.57
N GLN A 53 -15.90 -19.46 0.29
CA GLN A 53 -15.28 -18.45 -0.59
C GLN A 53 -14.05 -17.84 0.10
N LYS A 54 -14.10 -17.61 1.41
CA LYS A 54 -12.94 -17.12 2.19
C LYS A 54 -11.77 -18.11 2.08
N GLU A 55 -12.05 -19.40 2.25
CA GLU A 55 -11.07 -20.46 2.14
C GLU A 55 -10.41 -20.50 0.76
N LEU A 56 -11.20 -20.46 -0.32
CA LEU A 56 -10.68 -20.45 -1.69
C LEU A 56 -9.80 -19.22 -1.98
N VAL A 57 -10.16 -18.04 -1.46
CA VAL A 57 -9.34 -16.83 -1.59
C VAL A 57 -8.01 -16.99 -0.86
N ILE A 58 -8.02 -17.56 0.35
CA ILE A 58 -6.80 -17.81 1.13
C ILE A 58 -5.90 -18.84 0.44
N GLU A 59 -6.49 -19.92 -0.09
CA GLU A 59 -5.76 -20.97 -0.79
C GLU A 59 -5.12 -20.43 -2.07
N SER A 60 -5.89 -19.77 -2.92
CA SER A 60 -5.39 -19.17 -4.16
C SER A 60 -4.29 -18.15 -3.89
N TRP A 61 -4.43 -17.32 -2.84
CA TRP A 61 -3.40 -16.37 -2.44
C TRP A 61 -2.13 -17.06 -1.94
N THR A 62 -2.25 -18.20 -1.27
CA THR A 62 -1.10 -19.00 -0.80
C THR A 62 -0.28 -19.53 -1.98
N ILE A 63 -0.93 -19.87 -3.10
CA ILE A 63 -0.25 -20.27 -4.34
C ILE A 63 0.50 -19.07 -4.93
N LEU A 64 -0.17 -17.93 -5.11
CA LEU A 64 0.42 -16.72 -5.69
C LEU A 64 1.61 -16.20 -4.88
N LYS A 65 1.60 -16.37 -3.56
CA LYS A 65 2.64 -15.87 -2.67
C LYS A 65 4.02 -16.48 -2.93
N LYS A 66 4.10 -17.68 -3.51
CA LYS A 66 5.36 -18.38 -3.78
C LYS A 66 6.24 -17.60 -4.76
N ASP A 67 5.62 -16.96 -5.75
CA ASP A 67 6.28 -16.21 -6.83
C ASP A 67 5.76 -14.76 -6.89
N ILE A 68 5.54 -14.16 -5.71
CA ILE A 68 4.82 -12.88 -5.59
C ILE A 68 5.54 -11.70 -6.24
N ASP A 69 6.87 -11.80 -6.37
CA ASP A 69 7.72 -10.85 -7.09
C ASP A 69 7.46 -10.90 -8.59
N GLN A 70 7.42 -12.09 -9.17
CA GLN A 70 7.16 -12.31 -10.60
C GLN A 70 5.70 -12.01 -10.93
N VAL A 71 4.76 -12.48 -10.11
CA VAL A 71 3.33 -12.20 -10.26
C VAL A 71 3.07 -10.70 -10.16
N GLY A 72 3.65 -10.04 -9.17
CA GLY A 72 3.52 -8.60 -8.98
C GLY A 72 4.10 -7.81 -10.15
N LEU A 73 5.31 -8.15 -10.61
CA LEU A 73 5.91 -7.51 -11.79
C LEU A 73 5.04 -7.72 -13.03
N ALA A 74 4.61 -8.96 -13.30
CA ALA A 74 3.75 -9.28 -14.43
C ALA A 74 2.42 -8.53 -14.40
N LEU A 75 1.83 -8.33 -13.21
CA LEU A 75 0.61 -7.55 -13.03
C LEU A 75 0.82 -6.09 -13.47
N PHE A 76 1.85 -5.42 -12.95
CA PHE A 76 2.13 -4.03 -13.31
C PHE A 76 2.54 -3.88 -14.79
N MET A 77 3.32 -4.83 -15.32
CA MET A 77 3.68 -4.87 -16.73
C MET A 77 2.47 -4.98 -17.65
N LYS A 78 1.48 -5.81 -17.28
CA LYS A 78 0.20 -5.91 -18.01
C LYS A 78 -0.64 -4.65 -17.85
N LEU A 79 -0.67 -4.06 -16.65
CA LEU A 79 -1.40 -2.82 -16.37
C LEU A 79 -0.90 -1.68 -17.24
N PHE A 80 0.42 -1.45 -17.31
CA PHE A 80 1.01 -0.39 -18.13
C PHE A 80 0.89 -0.65 -19.63
N ALA A 81 1.01 -1.91 -20.06
CA ALA A 81 0.82 -2.27 -21.46
C ALA A 81 -0.63 -2.03 -21.95
N SER A 82 -1.62 -2.27 -21.10
CA SER A 82 -3.04 -2.06 -21.43
C SER A 82 -3.51 -0.62 -21.18
N ASN A 83 -2.87 0.09 -20.25
CA ASN A 83 -3.23 1.45 -19.83
C ASN A 83 -1.96 2.31 -19.65
N PRO A 84 -1.40 2.87 -20.74
CA PRO A 84 -0.16 3.67 -20.68
C PRO A 84 -0.32 4.98 -19.89
N ASP A 85 -1.54 5.51 -19.80
CA ASP A 85 -1.88 6.67 -18.97
C ASP A 85 -1.62 6.41 -17.49
N VAL A 86 -1.93 5.18 -17.01
CA VAL A 86 -1.66 4.76 -15.63
C VAL A 86 -0.16 4.76 -15.35
N GLN A 87 0.68 4.31 -16.29
CA GLN A 87 2.14 4.38 -16.16
C GLN A 87 2.62 5.83 -15.96
N GLY A 88 1.99 6.78 -16.65
CA GLY A 88 2.32 8.21 -16.58
C GLY A 88 2.11 8.85 -15.20
N VAL A 89 1.27 8.25 -14.35
CA VAL A 89 1.03 8.71 -12.96
C VAL A 89 2.19 8.33 -12.05
N PHE A 90 2.90 7.24 -12.35
CA PHE A 90 4.08 6.82 -11.61
C PHE A 90 5.31 7.55 -12.13
N SER A 91 5.66 8.68 -11.52
CA SER A 91 6.82 9.50 -11.94
C SER A 91 8.11 8.70 -12.17
N PRO A 92 8.47 7.67 -11.37
CA PRO A 92 9.68 6.87 -11.62
C PRO A 92 9.62 5.96 -12.86
N PHE A 93 8.44 5.70 -13.41
CA PHE A 93 8.22 4.75 -14.50
C PHE A 93 7.77 5.41 -15.79
N LYS A 94 7.52 6.72 -15.77
CA LYS A 94 7.01 7.47 -16.91
C LYS A 94 8.00 7.44 -18.08
N GLY A 95 7.53 7.01 -19.24
CA GLY A 95 8.31 7.01 -20.48
C GLY A 95 9.33 5.88 -20.61
N LEU A 96 9.42 4.98 -19.61
CA LEU A 96 10.24 3.78 -19.72
C LEU A 96 9.59 2.77 -20.68
N SER A 97 10.42 2.06 -21.46
CA SER A 97 9.99 0.95 -22.30
C SER A 97 9.58 -0.25 -21.46
N GLN A 98 8.89 -1.21 -22.07
CA GLN A 98 8.49 -2.44 -21.40
C GLN A 98 9.72 -3.26 -20.96
N GLU A 99 10.77 -3.28 -21.78
CA GLU A 99 12.04 -3.93 -21.46
C GLU A 99 12.70 -3.28 -20.24
N GLU A 100 12.75 -1.94 -20.19
CA GLU A 100 13.32 -1.19 -19.07
C GLU A 100 12.54 -1.41 -17.77
N LEU A 101 11.20 -1.43 -17.85
CA LEU A 101 10.33 -1.73 -16.72
C LEU A 101 10.55 -3.15 -16.19
N SER A 102 10.72 -4.14 -17.07
CA SER A 102 10.97 -5.54 -16.69
C SER A 102 12.26 -5.72 -15.88
N GLN A 103 13.27 -4.89 -16.15
CA GLN A 103 14.57 -4.90 -15.48
C GLN A 103 14.64 -3.95 -14.27
N SER A 104 13.61 -3.13 -14.06
CA SER A 104 13.58 -2.14 -12.99
C SER A 104 13.45 -2.79 -11.61
N ASN A 105 14.54 -2.71 -10.82
CA ASN A 105 14.52 -3.09 -9.41
C ASN A 105 13.54 -2.26 -8.57
N GLN A 106 13.27 -1.02 -8.99
CA GLN A 106 12.30 -0.14 -8.34
C GLN A 106 10.86 -0.62 -8.57
N LEU A 107 10.54 -1.09 -9.78
CA LEU A 107 9.23 -1.67 -10.08
C LEU A 107 9.03 -2.98 -9.33
N ARG A 108 10.03 -3.87 -9.32
CA ARG A 108 9.99 -5.12 -8.52
C ARG A 108 9.78 -4.84 -7.04
N SER A 109 10.51 -3.88 -6.47
CA SER A 109 10.35 -3.47 -5.07
C SER A 109 8.96 -2.89 -4.79
N HIS A 110 8.39 -2.13 -5.74
CA HIS A 110 7.03 -1.60 -5.61
C HIS A 110 5.98 -2.71 -5.66
N ALA A 111 6.07 -3.60 -6.65
CA ALA A 111 5.21 -4.76 -6.79
C ALA A 111 5.24 -5.64 -5.54
N MET A 112 6.42 -5.89 -4.98
CA MET A 112 6.57 -6.64 -3.73
C MET A 112 5.88 -5.98 -2.54
N ARG A 113 5.94 -4.65 -2.41
CA ARG A 113 5.27 -3.95 -1.30
C ARG A 113 3.75 -3.99 -1.42
N VAL A 114 3.22 -3.92 -2.63
CA VAL A 114 1.77 -3.88 -2.87
C VAL A 114 1.16 -5.28 -2.82
N THR A 115 1.77 -6.24 -3.51
CA THR A 115 1.24 -7.61 -3.69
C THR A 115 1.75 -8.56 -2.61
N GLY A 116 2.94 -8.32 -2.05
CA GLY A 116 3.53 -9.17 -1.00
C GLY A 116 3.04 -8.87 0.42
N ASP A 117 2.39 -7.73 0.65
CA ASP A 117 1.84 -7.41 1.97
C ASP A 117 0.64 -8.30 2.26
N ARG A 118 0.85 -9.30 3.13
CA ARG A 118 -0.24 -10.15 3.61
C ARG A 118 -1.36 -9.30 4.18
N ARG A 119 -1.14 -8.13 4.78
CA ARG A 119 -2.19 -7.31 5.41
C ARG A 119 -3.27 -6.80 4.44
N GLN A 120 -3.08 -6.95 3.13
CA GLN A 120 -4.13 -6.71 2.12
C GLN A 120 -5.24 -7.79 2.15
N VAL A 121 -4.95 -9.02 2.62
CA VAL A 121 -5.89 -10.15 2.58
C VAL A 121 -6.67 -10.38 3.89
N PRO A 122 -6.08 -10.32 5.11
CA PRO A 122 -6.77 -10.47 6.39
C PRO A 122 -7.40 -9.16 6.90
N GLN A 123 -7.98 -8.34 6.01
CA GLN A 123 -8.88 -7.25 6.42
C GLN A 123 -10.17 -7.22 5.59
N LEU A 124 -10.46 -8.28 4.83
CA LEU A 124 -11.75 -8.49 4.18
C LEU A 124 -12.70 -9.38 5.00
N PHE A 125 -12.31 -9.71 6.24
CA PHE A 125 -13.13 -10.34 7.28
C PHE A 125 -12.91 -9.61 8.60
#